data_AF-A0A7J7P3C3-F1
#
_entry.id   AF-A0A7J7P3C3-F1
#
_cell.length_a   1.000
_cell.length_b   1.000
_cell.length_c   1.000
_cell.angle_alpha   90.00
_cell.angle_beta   90.00
_cell.angle_gamma   90.00
#
_symmetry.space_group_name_H-M   'P 1'
#
loop_
_entity.id
_entity.type
_entity.pdbx_description
1 polymer ?
#
loop_
_entity_poly.entity_id
_entity_poly.type
_entity_poly.pdbx_seq_one_letter_code
_entity_poly.pdbx_strand_id
1 'polypeptide(L)'
;MPKKESGSIKDSEQGPVTKGKCSATSGVTDAKEDGNSNHNEEERNEVANNKGQKIEDEDAGSDDEDLAEADEDDSDLDLAWKMLDVAREIVEKNPNNTMEKVDILSAWGEVALETEDIQASLSDYLNVLSILECLVKPDSRQIAELNFRISLVFEVDSRPEEAIPYCQKAISVCKARIQRLMNEMKSSVGSASTTITSQNVDQSTDGNQAGASEIETLTGLSGDLEKKLEDLQQFVLQPKSIIFEVLKMVSAAKAGQNSIINSI
;
A
#
# COMPACT_ATOMS: atom_id res chain seq x y z
N MET A 1 -44.75 -28.67 -48.12
CA MET A 1 -44.06 -27.37 -48.07
C MET A 1 -43.58 -27.13 -46.64
N PRO A 2 -42.39 -26.52 -46.47
CA PRO A 2 -41.34 -26.89 -45.50
C PRO A 2 -41.33 -25.95 -44.27
N LYS A 3 -40.59 -26.17 -43.17
CA LYS A 3 -39.12 -26.33 -42.99
C LYS A 3 -38.87 -27.03 -41.62
N LYS A 4 -38.00 -28.05 -41.52
CA LYS A 4 -36.55 -27.99 -41.22
C LYS A 4 -36.23 -27.21 -39.93
N GLU A 5 -35.31 -27.56 -39.05
CA GLU A 5 -34.43 -28.71 -38.76
C GLU A 5 -33.61 -28.29 -37.51
N SER A 6 -33.08 -29.23 -36.73
CA SER A 6 -31.80 -29.22 -35.96
C SER A 6 -31.06 -27.88 -35.74
N GLY A 7 -30.47 -27.55 -34.60
CA GLY A 7 -29.75 -28.36 -33.62
C GLY A 7 -28.32 -27.81 -33.40
N SER A 8 -27.77 -28.01 -32.18
CA SER A 8 -26.37 -27.88 -31.74
C SER A 8 -25.73 -26.53 -31.37
N ILE A 9 -25.55 -26.33 -30.05
CA ILE A 9 -24.27 -26.35 -29.28
C ILE A 9 -23.05 -25.52 -29.76
N LYS A 10 -22.56 -24.71 -28.79
CA LYS A 10 -21.16 -24.35 -28.39
C LYS A 10 -20.62 -22.92 -28.60
N ASP A 11 -20.14 -22.41 -27.45
CA ASP A 11 -18.93 -21.64 -27.14
C ASP A 11 -18.71 -20.19 -27.61
N SER A 12 -18.20 -19.45 -26.62
CA SER A 12 -17.26 -18.32 -26.65
C SER A 12 -17.75 -16.87 -26.74
N GLU A 13 -17.30 -16.15 -25.69
CA GLU A 13 -16.64 -14.83 -25.75
C GLU A 13 -17.49 -13.57 -25.99
N GLN A 14 -17.60 -12.72 -24.95
CA GLN A 14 -16.82 -11.48 -24.76
C GLN A 14 -17.52 -10.57 -23.73
N GLY A 15 -16.70 -9.88 -22.91
CA GLY A 15 -17.14 -8.99 -21.83
C GLY A 15 -17.82 -7.69 -22.28
N PRO A 16 -17.91 -6.71 -21.38
CA PRO A 16 -16.80 -5.77 -21.36
C PRO A 16 -16.26 -5.45 -19.96
N VAL A 17 -14.93 -5.44 -19.91
CA VAL A 17 -14.09 -4.85 -18.87
C VAL A 17 -14.21 -3.32 -18.98
N THR A 18 -14.65 -2.66 -17.92
CA THR A 18 -14.60 -1.21 -17.80
C THR A 18 -13.16 -0.79 -17.51
N LYS A 19 -12.44 -0.41 -18.56
CA LYS A 19 -11.09 0.15 -18.50
C LYS A 19 -11.19 1.65 -18.18
N GLY A 20 -10.82 2.02 -16.96
CA GLY A 20 -10.60 3.41 -16.56
C GLY A 20 -9.53 4.04 -17.46
N LYS A 21 -9.89 5.15 -18.11
CA LYS A 21 -9.06 5.85 -19.07
C LYS A 21 -8.37 7.01 -18.35
N CYS A 22 -7.10 6.86 -18.02
CA CYS A 22 -6.25 7.99 -17.63
C CYS A 22 -5.83 8.76 -18.88
N SER A 23 -6.13 10.05 -18.91
CA SER A 23 -5.89 10.97 -20.02
C SER A 23 -4.56 11.70 -19.78
N ALA A 24 -3.53 11.36 -20.55
CA ALA A 24 -2.28 12.12 -20.58
C ALA A 24 -2.28 13.05 -21.80
N THR A 25 -2.33 14.36 -21.56
CA THR A 25 -2.08 15.37 -22.60
C THR A 25 -0.64 15.84 -22.47
N SER A 26 0.21 15.46 -23.42
CA SER A 26 1.52 16.06 -23.65
C SER A 26 1.37 17.47 -24.22
N GLY A 27 2.00 18.46 -23.60
CA GLY A 27 2.23 19.79 -24.15
C GLY A 27 3.64 20.25 -23.79
N VAL A 28 4.57 20.08 -24.73
CA VAL A 28 5.92 20.65 -24.70
C VAL A 28 5.85 22.08 -25.21
N THR A 29 6.45 23.03 -24.48
CA THR A 29 7.02 24.24 -25.07
C THR A 29 8.31 24.61 -24.36
N ASP A 30 9.42 24.49 -25.10
CA ASP A 30 10.72 25.07 -24.83
C ASP A 30 10.68 26.61 -24.78
N ALA A 31 11.43 27.20 -23.85
CA ALA A 31 12.05 28.51 -24.04
C ALA A 31 13.36 28.57 -23.22
N LYS A 32 14.47 28.73 -23.94
CA LYS A 32 15.80 29.05 -23.41
C LYS A 32 16.13 30.54 -23.65
N GLU A 33 17.19 30.93 -22.95
CA GLU A 33 18.03 32.14 -23.00
C GLU A 33 17.67 33.25 -22.02
N ASP A 34 18.47 33.61 -20.99
CA ASP A 34 19.93 33.83 -20.81
C ASP A 34 20.23 35.35 -20.74
N GLY A 35 21.14 35.77 -19.85
CA GLY A 35 21.67 37.15 -19.82
C GLY A 35 21.82 37.87 -18.47
N ASN A 36 22.87 37.50 -17.72
CA ASN A 36 23.95 38.38 -17.24
C ASN A 36 23.67 39.71 -16.46
N SER A 37 24.18 39.81 -15.22
CA SER A 37 25.35 40.63 -14.81
C SER A 37 25.23 41.39 -13.46
N ASN A 38 26.15 41.05 -12.56
CA ASN A 38 27.03 41.91 -11.75
C ASN A 38 26.51 42.96 -10.73
N HIS A 39 26.95 42.69 -9.49
CA HIS A 39 27.76 43.55 -8.61
C HIS A 39 27.10 44.77 -7.95
N ASN A 40 27.00 44.74 -6.62
CA ASN A 40 27.82 45.61 -5.77
C ASN A 40 27.75 45.14 -4.30
N GLU A 41 28.93 44.89 -3.76
CA GLU A 41 29.23 44.87 -2.33
C GLU A 41 29.22 46.32 -1.82
N GLU A 42 28.78 46.53 -0.58
CA GLU A 42 29.39 47.53 0.30
C GLU A 42 29.10 47.19 1.76
N GLU A 43 30.16 46.79 2.45
CA GLU A 43 30.25 46.67 3.90
C GLU A 43 30.04 48.03 4.60
N ARG A 44 29.78 47.94 5.91
CA ARG A 44 30.60 48.55 6.99
C ARG A 44 29.80 49.41 7.98
N ASN A 45 29.58 48.90 9.20
CA ASN A 45 30.30 49.32 10.42
C ASN A 45 29.58 48.85 11.70
N GLU A 46 30.31 48.05 12.48
CA GLU A 46 30.16 47.95 13.93
C GLU A 46 30.64 49.25 14.61
N VAL A 47 29.96 49.68 15.68
CA VAL A 47 30.60 50.43 16.78
C VAL A 47 30.04 49.97 18.12
N ALA A 48 30.96 49.80 19.05
CA ALA A 48 30.88 49.07 20.30
C ALA A 48 30.36 49.88 21.51
N ASN A 49 29.80 49.15 22.48
CA ASN A 49 30.13 49.16 23.92
C ASN A 49 29.93 50.44 24.76
N ASN A 50 29.06 50.40 25.80
CA ASN A 50 29.47 50.39 27.22
C ASN A 50 28.29 50.42 28.24
N LYS A 51 28.35 49.48 29.19
CA LYS A 51 28.16 49.59 30.65
C LYS A 51 27.02 50.44 31.27
N GLY A 52 26.01 49.71 31.73
CA GLY A 52 25.48 49.60 33.11
C GLY A 52 25.40 50.78 34.08
N GLN A 53 24.22 50.97 34.67
CA GLN A 53 24.04 51.19 36.12
C GLN A 53 22.60 50.91 36.56
N LYS A 54 22.46 50.22 37.71
CA LYS A 54 21.22 49.90 38.44
C LYS A 54 20.41 51.14 38.83
N ILE A 55 19.07 51.03 38.82
CA ILE A 55 18.18 51.56 39.87
C ILE A 55 17.07 50.52 40.09
N GLU A 56 16.97 50.05 41.33
CA GLU A 56 15.84 49.32 41.91
C GLU A 56 14.73 50.34 42.23
N ASP A 57 13.47 50.03 41.92
CA ASP A 57 12.35 50.21 42.87
C ASP A 57 11.07 49.55 42.32
N GLU A 58 10.44 48.84 43.24
CA GLU A 58 9.27 47.97 43.16
C GLU A 58 7.98 48.74 42.87
N ASP A 59 7.06 48.19 42.06
CA ASP A 59 5.61 48.12 42.40
C ASP A 59 4.82 47.31 41.37
N ALA A 60 3.80 46.62 41.90
CA ALA A 60 2.65 46.03 41.25
C ALA A 60 2.90 44.77 40.39
N GLY A 61 2.68 43.62 41.05
CA GLY A 61 2.46 42.34 40.42
C GLY A 61 1.44 42.45 39.29
N SER A 62 1.93 42.32 38.06
CA SER A 62 1.16 41.68 37.02
C SER A 62 1.36 40.20 37.25
N ASP A 63 0.25 39.54 37.57
CA ASP A 63 0.10 38.09 37.56
C ASP A 63 0.86 37.55 36.34
N ASP A 64 2.00 36.95 36.62
CA ASP A 64 2.67 36.02 35.73
C ASP A 64 1.79 34.77 35.75
N GLU A 65 0.58 34.90 35.20
CA GLU A 65 -0.06 33.80 34.51
C GLU A 65 0.81 33.58 33.27
N ASP A 66 1.98 33.00 33.52
CA ASP A 66 2.58 32.00 32.68
C ASP A 66 1.48 30.96 32.48
N LEU A 67 0.53 31.28 31.60
CA LEU A 67 -0.11 30.34 30.73
C LEU A 67 1.05 29.76 29.91
N ALA A 68 1.85 28.93 30.57
CA ALA A 68 2.07 27.60 30.08
C ALA A 68 0.67 27.07 29.74
N GLU A 69 0.20 27.45 28.56
CA GLU A 69 -0.38 26.51 27.63
C GLU A 69 0.49 25.28 27.83
N ALA A 70 -0.01 24.37 28.66
CA ALA A 70 0.38 23.01 28.54
C ALA A 70 0.05 22.72 27.09
N ASP A 71 1.04 22.87 26.20
CA ASP A 71 1.18 21.99 25.07
C ASP A 71 1.07 20.62 25.75
N GLU A 72 -0.15 20.09 25.77
CA GLU A 72 -0.33 18.65 25.85
C GLU A 72 0.55 18.17 24.70
N ASP A 73 1.75 17.70 25.03
CA ASP A 73 2.67 17.15 24.04
C ASP A 73 1.84 16.18 23.21
N ASP A 74 1.55 16.57 21.97
CA ASP A 74 0.74 15.76 21.06
C ASP A 74 1.33 14.35 21.08
N SER A 75 0.47 13.31 21.11
CA SER A 75 1.00 11.97 20.96
C SER A 75 1.73 11.86 19.61
N ASP A 76 2.71 10.96 19.51
CA ASP A 76 3.42 10.74 18.24
C ASP A 76 2.43 10.46 17.08
N LEU A 77 1.29 9.83 17.38
CA LEU A 77 0.23 9.55 16.42
C LEU A 77 -0.56 10.81 16.02
N ASP A 78 -0.88 11.67 16.98
CA ASP A 78 -1.55 12.96 16.70
C ASP A 78 -0.66 13.87 15.86
N LEU A 79 0.63 13.93 16.17
CA LEU A 79 1.61 14.67 15.39
C LEU A 79 1.75 14.09 13.98
N ALA A 80 1.84 12.76 13.84
CA ALA A 80 1.89 12.09 12.54
C ALA A 80 0.65 12.41 11.69
N TRP A 81 -0.54 12.36 12.29
CA TRP A 81 -1.79 12.72 11.62
C TRP A 81 -1.78 14.18 11.14
N LYS A 82 -1.40 15.14 12.00
CA LYS A 82 -1.31 16.56 11.64
C LYS A 82 -0.34 16.79 10.47
N MET A 83 0.83 16.14 10.49
CA MET A 83 1.81 16.26 9.42
C MET A 83 1.33 15.62 8.12
N LEU A 84 0.70 14.46 8.19
CA LEU A 84 0.17 13.77 7.01
C LEU A 84 -1.05 14.47 6.43
N ASP A 85 -1.86 15.18 7.23
CA ASP A 85 -3.00 15.95 6.73
C ASP A 85 -2.53 17.07 5.79
N VAL A 86 -1.52 17.82 6.23
CA VAL A 86 -0.88 18.86 5.41
C VAL A 86 -0.24 18.24 4.15
N ALA A 87 0.48 17.13 4.29
CA ALA A 87 1.13 16.47 3.16
C ALA A 87 0.11 15.95 2.13
N ARG A 88 -0.98 15.33 2.60
CA ARG A 88 -2.10 14.85 1.80
C ARG A 88 -2.73 16.00 1.01
N GLU A 89 -3.04 17.12 1.68
CA GLU A 89 -3.66 18.27 1.03
C GLU A 89 -2.80 18.82 -0.12
N ILE A 90 -1.47 18.79 0.04
CA ILE A 90 -0.53 19.22 -1.00
C ILE A 90 -0.53 18.24 -2.20
N VAL A 91 -0.45 16.92 -1.96
CA VAL A 91 -0.40 15.93 -3.06
C VAL A 91 -1.75 15.70 -3.75
N GLU A 92 -2.85 15.97 -3.06
CA GLU A 92 -4.20 15.92 -3.66
C GLU A 92 -4.46 17.08 -4.62
N LYS A 93 -3.87 18.26 -4.36
CA LYS A 93 -3.90 19.39 -5.29
C LYS A 93 -3.11 19.13 -6.58
N ASN A 94 -2.18 18.17 -6.58
CA ASN A 94 -1.47 17.76 -7.78
C ASN A 94 -2.33 16.79 -8.61
N PRO A 95 -2.66 17.13 -9.88
CA PRO A 95 -3.47 16.26 -10.73
C PRO A 95 -2.71 15.00 -11.19
N ASN A 96 -1.38 15.01 -11.09
CA ASN A 96 -0.56 13.88 -11.52
C ASN A 96 -0.44 12.85 -10.40
N ASN A 97 -0.50 11.58 -10.78
CA ASN A 97 -0.16 10.47 -9.92
C ASN A 97 1.36 10.33 -9.83
N THR A 98 1.90 10.29 -8.62
CA THR A 98 3.33 10.13 -8.37
C THR A 98 3.57 9.11 -7.25
N MET A 99 4.80 8.63 -7.12
CA MET A 99 5.15 7.70 -6.05
C MET A 99 5.09 8.37 -4.68
N GLU A 100 5.43 9.66 -4.58
CA GLU A 100 5.31 10.43 -3.34
C GLU A 100 3.84 10.50 -2.87
N LYS A 101 2.90 10.65 -3.81
CA LYS A 101 1.46 10.59 -3.51
C LYS A 101 1.04 9.22 -2.99
N VAL A 102 1.56 8.15 -3.58
CA VAL A 102 1.33 6.77 -3.10
C VAL A 102 1.85 6.62 -1.67
N ASP A 103 3.07 7.07 -1.38
CA ASP A 103 3.70 6.91 -0.08
C ASP A 103 2.96 7.71 1.01
N ILE A 104 2.61 8.97 0.74
CA ILE A 104 1.87 9.84 1.66
C ILE A 104 0.48 9.28 1.96
N LEU A 105 -0.27 8.88 0.92
CA LEU A 105 -1.61 8.34 1.11
C LEU A 105 -1.59 6.94 1.76
N SER A 106 -0.54 6.15 1.54
CA SER A 106 -0.35 4.87 2.24
C SER A 106 -0.16 5.09 3.74
N ALA A 107 0.71 6.02 4.12
CA ALA A 107 0.94 6.39 5.52
C ALA A 107 -0.30 7.00 6.17
N TRP A 108 -1.07 7.79 5.43
CA TRP A 108 -2.38 8.28 5.87
C TRP A 108 -3.36 7.14 6.18
N GLY A 109 -3.43 6.13 5.30
CA GLY A 109 -4.22 4.93 5.53
C GLY A 109 -3.73 4.06 6.70
N GLU A 110 -2.42 4.04 6.99
CA GLU A 110 -1.85 3.41 8.19
C GLU A 110 -2.31 4.11 9.47
N VAL A 111 -2.22 5.45 9.52
CA VAL A 111 -2.68 6.22 10.68
C VAL A 111 -4.18 6.02 10.91
N ALA A 112 -4.98 6.03 9.84
CA ALA A 112 -6.41 5.73 9.95
C ALA A 112 -6.66 4.35 10.58
N LEU A 113 -5.90 3.32 10.18
CA LEU A 113 -6.00 1.98 10.77
C LEU A 113 -5.66 1.95 12.25
N GLU A 114 -4.57 2.62 12.65
CA GLU A 114 -4.11 2.68 14.05
C GLU A 114 -5.11 3.44 14.95
N THR A 115 -5.77 4.46 14.39
CA THR A 115 -6.87 5.17 15.06
C THR A 115 -8.21 4.43 15.03
N GLU A 116 -8.23 3.18 14.56
CA GLU A 116 -9.40 2.31 14.41
C GLU A 116 -10.47 2.83 13.41
N ASP A 117 -10.14 3.80 12.54
CA ASP A 117 -10.99 4.18 11.41
C ASP A 117 -10.78 3.22 10.23
N ILE A 118 -11.35 2.02 10.39
CA ILE A 118 -11.20 0.91 9.45
C ILE A 118 -11.75 1.26 8.06
N GLN A 119 -12.83 2.03 7.99
CA GLN A 119 -13.46 2.37 6.70
C GLN A 119 -12.65 3.41 5.94
N ALA A 120 -12.11 4.44 6.63
CA ALA A 120 -11.20 5.39 6.00
C ALA A 120 -9.94 4.67 5.51
N SER A 121 -9.30 3.88 6.36
CA SER A 121 -8.09 3.11 6.01
C SER A 121 -8.31 2.24 4.76
N LEU A 122 -9.43 1.51 4.71
CA LEU A 122 -9.75 0.65 3.57
C LEU A 122 -9.95 1.46 2.29
N SER A 123 -10.69 2.57 2.34
CA SER A 123 -10.92 3.45 1.21
C SER A 123 -9.60 4.03 0.68
N ASP A 124 -8.74 4.49 1.59
CA ASP A 124 -7.46 5.09 1.26
C ASP A 124 -6.54 4.08 0.59
N TYR A 125 -6.38 2.87 1.15
CA TYR A 125 -5.54 1.85 0.52
C TYR A 125 -6.05 1.38 -0.84
N LEU A 126 -7.38 1.28 -1.03
CA LEU A 126 -7.94 0.94 -2.34
C LEU A 126 -7.68 2.03 -3.38
N ASN A 127 -7.78 3.31 -2.99
CA ASN A 127 -7.42 4.43 -3.83
C ASN A 127 -5.93 4.40 -4.20
N VAL A 128 -5.06 4.25 -3.20
CA VAL A 128 -3.61 4.12 -3.39
C VAL A 128 -3.26 2.97 -4.32
N LEU A 129 -3.94 1.83 -4.22
CA LEU A 129 -3.68 0.68 -5.08
C LEU A 129 -3.95 1.01 -6.54
N SER A 130 -5.06 1.71 -6.81
CA SER A 130 -5.39 2.15 -8.17
C SER A 130 -4.35 3.10 -8.76
N ILE A 131 -3.79 3.98 -7.93
CA ILE A 131 -2.73 4.92 -8.31
C ILE A 131 -1.44 4.15 -8.59
N LEU A 132 -1.02 3.30 -7.66
CA LEU A 132 0.22 2.52 -7.73
C LEU A 132 0.24 1.61 -8.97
N GLU A 133 -0.86 0.92 -9.28
CA GLU A 133 -0.97 0.06 -10.46
C GLU A 133 -0.77 0.81 -11.79
N CYS A 134 -0.97 2.13 -11.81
CA CYS A 134 -0.69 2.97 -12.97
C CYS A 134 0.78 3.39 -13.08
N LEU A 135 1.56 3.30 -12.00
CA LEU A 135 2.92 3.83 -11.90
C LEU A 135 4.01 2.76 -12.02
N VAL A 136 3.72 1.53 -11.59
CA VAL A 136 4.74 0.47 -11.48
C VAL A 136 4.42 -0.75 -12.35
N LYS A 137 5.42 -1.62 -12.52
CA LYS A 137 5.21 -2.90 -13.22
C LYS A 137 4.20 -3.77 -12.45
N PRO A 138 3.39 -4.60 -13.14
CA PRO A 138 2.38 -5.45 -12.50
C PRO A 138 2.93 -6.46 -11.48
N ASP A 139 4.23 -6.75 -11.52
CA ASP A 139 4.92 -7.63 -10.58
C ASP A 139 5.76 -6.85 -9.55
N SER A 140 5.48 -5.56 -9.35
CA SER A 140 6.16 -4.75 -8.35
C SER A 140 5.86 -5.26 -6.93
N ARG A 141 6.90 -5.34 -6.09
CA ARG A 141 6.77 -5.68 -4.68
C ARG A 141 5.82 -4.73 -3.93
N GLN A 142 5.75 -3.46 -4.31
CA GLN A 142 4.82 -2.49 -3.71
C GLN A 142 3.36 -2.87 -3.93
N ILE A 143 3.02 -3.48 -5.09
CA ILE A 143 1.65 -3.98 -5.33
C ILE A 143 1.36 -5.14 -4.37
N ALA A 144 2.32 -6.05 -4.17
CA ALA A 144 2.15 -7.15 -3.22
C ALA A 144 1.96 -6.65 -1.79
N GLU A 145 2.78 -5.70 -1.35
CA GLU A 145 2.70 -5.08 -0.04
C GLU A 145 1.33 -4.44 0.20
N LEU A 146 0.86 -3.63 -0.75
CA LEU A 146 -0.40 -2.92 -0.60
C LEU A 146 -1.61 -3.85 -0.61
N ASN A 147 -1.60 -4.90 -1.45
CA ASN A 147 -2.61 -5.93 -1.40
C ASN A 147 -2.61 -6.66 -0.04
N PHE A 148 -1.43 -6.93 0.52
CA PHE A 148 -1.36 -7.53 1.84
C PHE A 148 -1.90 -6.61 2.94
N ARG A 149 -1.58 -5.32 2.91
CA ARG A 149 -2.16 -4.31 3.83
C ARG A 149 -3.68 -4.27 3.74
N ILE A 150 -4.26 -4.24 2.54
CA ILE A 150 -5.72 -4.30 2.35
C ILE A 150 -6.31 -5.59 2.94
N SER A 151 -5.64 -6.74 2.74
CA SER A 151 -6.05 -8.01 3.34
C SER A 151 -6.08 -7.92 4.87
N LEU A 152 -5.11 -7.24 5.49
CA LEU A 152 -5.09 -7.04 6.94
C LEU A 152 -6.21 -6.13 7.41
N VAL A 153 -6.53 -5.06 6.68
CA VAL A 153 -7.66 -4.18 7.03
C VAL A 153 -8.98 -4.96 7.02
N PHE A 154 -9.22 -5.81 6.01
CA PHE A 154 -10.40 -6.67 5.99
C PHE A 154 -10.43 -7.67 7.14
N GLU A 155 -9.28 -8.20 7.56
CA GLU A 155 -9.21 -9.09 8.71
C GLU A 155 -9.54 -8.38 10.01
N VAL A 156 -9.02 -7.16 10.21
CA VAL A 156 -9.38 -6.29 11.35
C VAL A 156 -10.88 -5.97 11.33
N ASP A 157 -11.46 -5.71 10.15
CA ASP A 157 -12.90 -5.53 9.93
C ASP A 157 -13.72 -6.84 10.10
N SER A 158 -13.09 -7.96 10.50
CA SER A 158 -13.72 -9.29 10.65
C SER A 158 -14.40 -9.80 9.36
N ARG A 159 -13.81 -9.49 8.20
CA ARG A 159 -14.30 -9.82 6.85
C ARG A 159 -13.29 -10.68 6.09
N PRO A 160 -13.08 -11.92 6.56
CA PRO A 160 -12.05 -12.81 6.03
C PRO A 160 -12.34 -13.25 4.58
N GLU A 161 -13.62 -13.34 4.18
CA GLU A 161 -13.99 -13.64 2.79
C GLU A 161 -13.48 -12.57 1.81
N GLU A 162 -13.55 -11.30 2.18
CA GLU A 162 -13.04 -10.19 1.39
C GLU A 162 -11.52 -10.02 1.46
N ALA A 163 -10.88 -10.46 2.55
CA ALA A 163 -9.42 -10.45 2.69
C ALA A 163 -8.71 -11.40 1.71
N ILE A 164 -9.28 -12.61 1.53
CA ILE A 164 -8.72 -13.69 0.70
C ILE A 164 -8.23 -13.25 -0.69
N PRO A 165 -9.04 -12.56 -1.54
CA PRO A 165 -8.59 -12.19 -2.89
C PRO A 165 -7.37 -11.27 -2.90
N TYR A 166 -7.22 -10.39 -1.90
CA TYR A 166 -6.06 -9.51 -1.80
C TYR A 166 -4.81 -10.28 -1.34
N CYS A 167 -4.95 -11.19 -0.38
CA CYS A 167 -3.85 -12.08 0.02
C CYS A 167 -3.38 -12.94 -1.17
N GLN A 168 -4.31 -13.51 -1.94
CA GLN A 168 -4.01 -14.27 -3.17
C GLN A 168 -3.29 -13.41 -4.21
N LYS A 169 -3.72 -12.16 -4.40
CA LYS A 169 -3.09 -11.22 -5.32
C LYS A 169 -1.66 -10.92 -4.90
N ALA A 170 -1.40 -10.68 -3.61
CA ALA A 170 -0.05 -10.47 -3.08
C ALA A 170 0.88 -11.66 -3.37
N ILE A 171 0.42 -12.89 -3.11
CA ILE A 171 1.15 -14.13 -3.44
C ILE A 171 1.45 -14.21 -4.94
N SER A 172 0.45 -13.93 -5.79
CA SER A 172 0.62 -13.98 -7.24
C SER A 172 1.66 -12.99 -7.74
N VAL A 173 1.71 -11.78 -7.18
CA VAL A 173 2.68 -10.74 -7.54
C VAL A 173 4.09 -11.15 -7.14
N CYS A 174 4.28 -11.66 -5.91
CA CYS A 174 5.56 -12.21 -5.45
C CYS A 174 6.08 -13.32 -6.38
N LYS A 175 5.21 -14.28 -6.72
CA LYS A 175 5.55 -15.39 -7.63
C LYS A 175 5.92 -14.89 -9.04
N ALA A 176 5.19 -13.92 -9.58
CA ALA A 176 5.51 -13.34 -10.88
C ALA A 176 6.88 -12.64 -10.88
N ARG A 177 7.20 -11.90 -9.82
CA ARG A 177 8.49 -11.22 -9.65
C ARG A 177 9.65 -12.21 -9.54
N ILE A 178 9.49 -13.25 -8.73
CA ILE A 178 10.47 -14.35 -8.60
C ILE A 178 10.74 -14.99 -9.96
N GLN A 179 9.68 -15.33 -10.71
CA GLN A 179 9.81 -15.94 -12.02
C GLN A 179 10.55 -15.01 -13.00
N ARG A 180 10.24 -13.72 -13.02
CA ARG A 180 10.93 -12.76 -13.88
C ARG A 180 12.41 -12.65 -13.53
N LEU A 181 12.75 -12.52 -12.25
CA LEU A 181 14.14 -12.46 -11.77
C LEU A 181 14.93 -13.73 -12.14
N MET A 182 14.34 -14.91 -11.96
CA MET A 182 14.97 -16.18 -12.36
C MET A 182 15.23 -16.25 -13.87
N ASN A 183 14.33 -15.71 -14.70
CA ASN A 183 14.50 -15.68 -16.15
C ASN A 183 15.55 -14.67 -16.60
N GLU A 184 15.61 -13.49 -15.97
CA GLU A 184 16.65 -12.47 -16.18
C GLU A 184 18.04 -13.05 -15.87
N MET A 185 18.19 -13.77 -14.74
CA MET A 185 19.44 -14.42 -14.34
C MET A 185 19.88 -15.53 -15.32
N LYS A 186 18.96 -16.40 -15.76
CA LYS A 186 19.25 -17.45 -16.77
C LYS A 186 19.68 -16.86 -18.10
N SER A 187 19.03 -15.77 -18.53
CA SER A 187 19.33 -15.09 -19.79
C SER A 187 20.71 -14.42 -19.76
N SER A 188 21.14 -13.92 -18.59
CA SER A 188 22.49 -13.37 -18.40
C SER A 188 23.59 -14.42 -18.56
N VAL A 189 23.35 -15.69 -18.20
CA VAL A 189 24.33 -16.77 -18.31
C VAL A 189 24.41 -17.32 -19.74
N GLY A 190 23.30 -17.36 -20.48
CA GLY A 190 23.24 -17.87 -21.85
C GLY A 190 23.90 -16.98 -22.92
N SER A 191 24.06 -15.68 -22.65
CA SER A 191 24.62 -14.72 -23.62
C SER A 191 26.16 -14.68 -23.66
N ALA A 192 26.85 -15.26 -22.66
CA ALA A 192 28.31 -15.25 -22.56
C ALA A 192 29.04 -16.27 -23.46
N SER A 193 28.33 -17.08 -24.26
CA SER A 193 28.95 -18.17 -25.03
C SER A 193 29.44 -17.78 -26.44
N THR A 194 29.27 -16.54 -26.90
CA THR A 194 29.82 -16.09 -28.19
C THR A 194 30.45 -14.71 -28.04
N THR A 195 31.73 -14.67 -27.67
CA THR A 195 32.79 -13.82 -28.25
C THR A 195 33.98 -13.84 -27.29
N ILE A 196 35.01 -14.60 -27.68
CA ILE A 196 36.31 -14.58 -27.05
C ILE A 196 37.02 -13.32 -27.54
N THR A 197 37.12 -12.26 -26.73
CA THR A 197 38.31 -11.39 -26.66
C THR A 197 38.16 -10.28 -25.60
N SER A 198 39.08 -10.35 -24.62
CA SER A 198 39.70 -9.25 -23.88
C SER A 198 38.86 -8.24 -23.07
N GLN A 199 39.07 -8.34 -21.75
CA GLN A 199 39.23 -7.24 -20.78
C GLN A 199 38.02 -6.33 -20.49
N ASN A 200 37.20 -6.72 -19.50
CA ASN A 200 37.05 -5.96 -18.25
C ASN A 200 36.25 -6.81 -17.24
N VAL A 201 36.87 -7.09 -16.10
CA VAL A 201 36.28 -7.80 -14.96
C VAL A 201 35.73 -6.73 -14.01
N ASP A 202 34.64 -7.05 -13.30
CA ASP A 202 34.05 -6.30 -12.17
C ASP A 202 32.75 -5.47 -12.37
N GLN A 203 31.78 -5.93 -13.18
CA GLN A 203 30.41 -5.38 -13.04
C GLN A 203 29.23 -6.36 -13.16
N SER A 204 29.47 -7.64 -13.45
CA SER A 204 28.40 -8.65 -13.62
C SER A 204 28.05 -9.43 -12.35
N THR A 205 28.89 -9.37 -11.31
CA THR A 205 28.69 -10.16 -10.08
C THR A 205 27.66 -9.54 -9.15
N ASP A 206 27.56 -8.20 -9.13
CA ASP A 206 26.75 -7.43 -8.18
C ASP A 206 25.25 -7.53 -8.47
N GLY A 207 24.84 -7.38 -9.74
CA GLY A 207 23.44 -7.48 -10.16
C GLY A 207 22.82 -8.88 -9.99
N ASN A 208 23.61 -9.94 -10.19
CA ASN A 208 23.16 -11.31 -9.98
C ASN A 208 23.02 -11.66 -8.49
N GLN A 209 23.84 -11.07 -7.61
CA GLN A 209 23.68 -11.24 -6.17
C GLN A 209 22.45 -10.51 -5.64
N ALA A 210 22.21 -9.27 -6.09
CA ALA A 210 21.01 -8.53 -5.71
C ALA A 210 19.70 -9.21 -6.18
N GLY A 211 19.70 -9.77 -7.40
CA GLY A 211 18.56 -10.55 -7.90
C GLY A 211 18.34 -11.84 -7.10
N ALA A 212 19.42 -12.53 -6.70
CA ALA A 212 19.32 -13.76 -5.91
C ALA A 212 18.80 -13.50 -4.48
N SER A 213 19.27 -12.44 -3.81
CA SER A 213 18.79 -12.06 -2.48
C SER A 213 17.33 -11.58 -2.49
N GLU A 214 16.91 -10.87 -3.55
CA GLU A 214 15.50 -10.50 -3.73
C GLU A 214 14.63 -11.75 -3.94
N ILE A 215 15.08 -12.73 -4.75
CA ILE A 215 14.37 -14.01 -4.92
C ILE A 215 14.20 -14.73 -3.57
N GLU A 216 15.25 -14.81 -2.75
CA GLU A 216 15.19 -15.45 -1.43
C GLU A 216 14.17 -14.75 -0.52
N THR A 217 14.25 -13.41 -0.45
CA THR A 217 13.33 -12.59 0.36
C THR A 217 11.88 -12.77 -0.08
N LEU A 218 11.61 -12.70 -1.38
CA LEU A 218 10.25 -12.87 -1.92
C LEU A 218 9.73 -14.30 -1.77
N THR A 219 10.62 -15.30 -1.79
CA THR A 219 10.25 -16.71 -1.57
C THR A 219 9.80 -16.91 -0.12
N GLY A 220 10.55 -16.36 0.84
CA GLY A 220 10.15 -16.34 2.25
C GLY A 220 8.81 -15.65 2.46
N LEU A 221 8.67 -14.42 1.96
CA LEU A 221 7.43 -13.65 2.06
C LEU A 221 6.23 -14.37 1.42
N SER A 222 6.41 -14.98 0.25
CA SER A 222 5.35 -15.75 -0.40
C SER A 222 4.90 -16.93 0.45
N GLY A 223 5.83 -17.61 1.13
CA GLY A 223 5.49 -18.72 2.02
C GLY A 223 4.71 -18.28 3.27
N ASP A 224 5.04 -17.12 3.82
CA ASP A 224 4.30 -16.58 4.97
C ASP A 224 2.91 -16.07 4.56
N LEU A 225 2.79 -15.46 3.37
CA LEU A 225 1.49 -15.10 2.79
C LEU A 225 0.63 -16.34 2.50
N GLU A 226 1.22 -17.46 2.06
CA GLU A 226 0.48 -18.72 1.85
C GLU A 226 -0.09 -19.28 3.16
N LYS A 227 0.69 -19.29 4.24
CA LYS A 227 0.17 -19.66 5.57
C LYS A 227 -0.95 -18.73 6.01
N LYS A 228 -0.78 -17.42 5.80
CA LYS A 228 -1.82 -16.44 6.11
C LYS A 228 -3.11 -16.68 5.33
N LEU A 229 -3.01 -17.04 4.05
CA LEU A 229 -4.14 -17.40 3.22
C LEU A 229 -4.86 -18.66 3.75
N GLU A 230 -4.11 -19.66 4.19
CA GLU A 230 -4.67 -20.88 4.81
C GLU A 230 -5.43 -20.54 6.10
N ASP A 231 -4.87 -19.67 6.95
CA ASP A 231 -5.53 -19.21 8.18
C ASP A 231 -6.84 -18.46 7.87
N LEU A 232 -6.84 -17.54 6.91
CA LEU A 232 -8.04 -16.83 6.46
C LEU A 232 -9.12 -17.80 5.95
N GLN A 233 -8.73 -18.79 5.14
CA GLN A 233 -9.65 -19.80 4.62
C GLN A 233 -10.22 -20.67 5.74
N GLN A 234 -9.40 -21.06 6.72
CA GLN A 234 -9.86 -21.83 7.86
C GLN A 234 -10.84 -21.02 8.70
N PHE A 235 -10.57 -19.73 8.91
CA PHE A 235 -11.45 -18.82 9.64
C PHE A 235 -12.80 -18.63 8.92
N VAL A 236 -12.85 -18.64 7.59
CA VAL A 236 -14.11 -18.65 6.81
C VAL A 236 -14.92 -19.94 6.99
N LEU A 237 -14.26 -21.08 7.21
CA LEU A 237 -14.89 -22.39 7.34
C LEU A 237 -15.44 -22.65 8.75
N GLN A 238 -14.77 -22.15 9.80
CA GLN A 238 -15.16 -22.44 11.19
C GLN A 238 -16.57 -21.95 11.58
N PRO A 239 -17.02 -20.72 11.23
CA PRO A 239 -18.37 -20.25 11.53
C PRO A 239 -19.43 -21.17 10.94
N LYS A 240 -19.20 -21.62 9.70
CA LYS A 240 -20.12 -22.49 8.95
C LYS A 240 -20.18 -23.90 9.55
N SER A 241 -19.04 -24.43 10.00
CA SER A 241 -18.96 -25.76 10.62
C SER A 241 -19.68 -25.82 11.97
N ILE A 242 -19.48 -24.83 12.85
CA ILE A 242 -20.11 -24.81 14.19
C ILE A 242 -21.63 -24.70 14.06
N ILE A 243 -22.13 -23.80 13.20
CA ILE A 243 -23.57 -23.63 12.99
C ILE A 243 -24.18 -24.91 12.40
N PHE A 244 -23.49 -25.58 11.46
CA PHE A 244 -23.95 -26.83 10.88
C PHE A 244 -24.03 -27.97 11.92
N GLU A 245 -23.04 -28.08 12.81
CA GLU A 245 -23.02 -29.06 13.90
C GLU A 245 -24.19 -28.84 14.89
N VAL A 246 -24.42 -27.58 15.29
CA VAL A 246 -25.54 -27.19 16.17
C VAL A 246 -26.88 -27.49 15.50
N LEU A 247 -27.05 -27.12 14.23
CA LEU A 247 -28.29 -27.37 13.48
C LEU A 247 -28.57 -28.87 13.33
N LYS A 248 -27.54 -29.69 13.13
CA LYS A 248 -27.63 -31.15 13.08
C LYS A 248 -28.09 -31.70 14.43
N MET A 249 -27.53 -31.23 15.54
CA MET A 249 -27.94 -31.63 16.89
C MET A 249 -29.39 -31.24 17.19
N VAL A 250 -29.82 -30.01 16.87
CA VAL A 250 -31.21 -29.55 17.06
C VAL A 250 -32.19 -30.37 16.22
N SER A 251 -31.83 -30.69 14.97
CA SER A 251 -32.67 -31.50 14.09
C SER A 251 -32.82 -32.94 14.58
N ALA A 252 -31.73 -33.54 15.08
CA ALA A 252 -31.77 -34.87 15.69
C ALA A 252 -32.62 -34.90 16.97
N ALA A 253 -32.51 -33.88 17.82
CA ALA A 253 -33.34 -33.75 19.01
C ALA A 253 -34.84 -33.62 18.67
N LYS A 254 -35.19 -32.85 17.63
CA LYS A 254 -36.57 -32.69 17.17
C LYS A 254 -37.15 -33.97 16.58
N ALA A 255 -36.34 -34.75 15.84
CA ALA A 255 -36.75 -36.05 15.32
C ALA A 255 -37.02 -37.06 16.46
N GLY A 256 -36.21 -37.02 17.53
CA GLY A 256 -36.40 -37.86 18.72
C GLY A 256 -37.63 -37.50 19.56
N GLN A 257 -38.09 -36.24 19.56
CA GLN A 257 -39.31 -35.83 20.27
C GLN A 257 -40.60 -36.22 19.52
N ASN A 258 -40.62 -36.13 18.19
CA ASN A 258 -41.80 -36.50 17.39
C ASN A 258 -42.08 -38.01 17.39
N SER A 259 -41.07 -38.88 17.55
CA SER A 259 -41.28 -40.33 17.65
C SER A 259 -41.92 -40.76 18.98
N ILE A 260 -41.64 -40.03 20.07
CA ILE A 260 -42.23 -40.27 21.40
C ILE A 260 -43.69 -39.84 21.42
N ILE A 261 -44.06 -38.73 20.77
CA ILE A 261 -45.44 -38.24 20.74
C ILE A 261 -46.35 -39.12 19.88
N ASN A 262 -45.84 -39.74 18.80
CA ASN A 262 -46.61 -40.63 17.93
C ASN A 262 -46.73 -42.08 18.44
N SER A 263 -46.15 -42.40 19.60
CA SER A 263 -46.15 -43.76 20.19
C SER A 263 -47.01 -43.85 21.47
N ILE A 264 -47.81 -42.82 21.77
CA ILE A 264 -48.82 -42.78 22.85
C ILE A 264 -50.20 -42.72 22.21
#